data_AF-A0A497PN06-F1
#
_entry.id   AF-A0A497PN06-F1
#
_cell.length_a   1.000
_cell.length_b   1.000
_cell.length_c   1.000
_cell.angle_alpha   90.00
_cell.angle_beta   90.00
_cell.angle_gamma   90.00
#
_symmetry.space_group_name_H-M   'P 1'
#
loop_
_entity.id
_entity.type
_entity.pdbx_description
1 polymer ?
#
loop_
_entity_poly.entity_id
_entity_poly.type
_entity_poly.pdbx_seq_one_letter_code
_entity_poly.pdbx_strand_id
1 'polypeptide(L)'
;MTETKKRLPFMSARQIALTAVIGGIAFICEAIGLWLPTPWPGGTINIGGFAITLAAMVAGPWAGMIVGWLDLFPMAGFGPIAGWLYFWTPLYTAVTYKPIYRLVLKHKWIGLSVFFVNQLFNMMVPHNLLFAWWFSEVTEAFPSIWSAWVYMTVFGTPIFAWIYVVLPMIVLATATDFVEPRWNWFPPGFKRWKIILPLIIIVGGLLPLFVFTNEELARLTASFTGWIVAMPDPVRWIGFGIALIVMFGLLWYIYKKAKKN
;
A
#
# COMPACT_ATOMS: atom_id res chain seq x y z
N MET A 1 30.38 -19.43 30.00
CA MET A 1 28.97 -19.15 29.62
C MET A 1 29.00 -18.33 28.34
N THR A 2 28.62 -18.92 27.21
CA THR A 2 28.42 -18.20 25.96
C THR A 2 27.21 -17.29 26.15
N GLU A 3 27.42 -15.98 26.23
CA GLU A 3 26.33 -15.01 26.18
C GLU A 3 25.49 -15.30 24.93
N THR A 4 24.28 -15.81 25.13
CA THR A 4 23.28 -15.89 24.08
C THR A 4 22.96 -14.47 23.66
N LYS A 5 23.60 -14.01 22.57
CA LYS A 5 23.31 -12.72 21.91
C LYS A 5 21.80 -12.55 21.86
N LYS A 6 21.28 -11.65 22.69
CA LYS A 6 19.85 -11.36 22.79
C LYS A 6 19.37 -10.94 21.40
N ARG A 7 18.54 -11.76 20.76
CA ARG A 7 18.00 -11.47 19.43
C ARG A 7 17.13 -10.22 19.55
N LEU A 8 17.55 -9.14 18.90
CA LEU A 8 16.72 -7.95 18.80
C LEU A 8 15.55 -8.26 17.87
N PRO A 9 14.29 -8.02 18.30
CA PRO A 9 13.13 -8.26 17.45
C PRO A 9 13.19 -7.36 16.22
N PHE A 10 12.69 -7.89 15.11
CA PHE A 10 12.69 -7.23 13.81
C PHE A 10 11.83 -5.97 13.76
N MET A 11 10.70 -6.01 14.48
CA MET A 11 9.77 -4.89 14.68
C MET A 11 9.54 -4.70 16.18
N SER A 12 9.44 -3.45 16.61
CA SER A 12 9.04 -3.10 17.97
C SER A 12 7.57 -3.43 18.22
N ALA A 13 7.17 -3.54 19.50
CA ALA A 13 5.79 -3.77 19.88
C ALA A 13 4.83 -2.71 19.30
N ARG A 14 5.24 -1.44 19.24
CA ARG A 14 4.47 -0.36 18.60
C ARG A 14 4.26 -0.64 17.11
N GLN A 15 5.31 -1.03 16.40
CA GLN A 15 5.21 -1.33 14.96
C GLN A 15 4.27 -2.50 14.72
N ILE A 16 4.39 -3.59 15.50
CA ILE A 16 3.50 -4.75 15.40
C ILE A 16 2.05 -4.35 15.65
N ALA A 17 1.78 -3.57 16.71
CA ALA A 17 0.43 -3.12 17.04
C ALA A 17 -0.17 -2.24 15.93
N LEU A 18 0.60 -1.29 15.39
CA LEU A 18 0.15 -0.43 14.29
C LEU A 18 -0.11 -1.24 13.01
N THR A 19 0.78 -2.17 12.67
CA THR A 19 0.59 -3.08 11.53
C THR A 19 -0.68 -3.91 11.69
N ALA A 20 -0.91 -4.48 12.88
CA ALA A 20 -2.10 -5.30 13.13
C ALA A 20 -3.40 -4.49 13.04
N VAL A 21 -3.42 -3.28 13.61
CA VAL A 21 -4.60 -2.41 13.54
C VAL A 21 -4.87 -1.93 12.13
N ILE A 22 -3.86 -1.37 11.45
CA ILE A 22 -4.00 -0.83 10.10
C ILE A 22 -4.34 -1.96 9.11
N GLY A 23 -3.65 -3.09 9.22
CA GLY A 23 -3.89 -4.27 8.39
C GLY A 23 -5.23 -4.94 8.65
N GLY A 24 -5.67 -5.01 9.91
CA GLY A 24 -7.00 -5.51 10.26
C GLY A 24 -8.12 -4.63 9.71
N ILE A 25 -7.95 -3.30 9.75
CA ILE A 25 -8.92 -2.37 9.13
C ILE A 25 -8.94 -2.57 7.61
N ALA A 26 -7.78 -2.63 6.96
CA ALA A 26 -7.67 -2.88 5.52
C ALA A 26 -8.35 -4.20 5.12
N PHE A 27 -8.01 -5.29 5.80
CA PHE A 27 -8.61 -6.61 5.62
C PHE A 27 -10.13 -6.56 5.77
N ILE A 28 -10.65 -5.97 6.86
CA ILE A 28 -12.10 -5.91 7.09
C ILE A 28 -12.79 -5.11 6.00
N CYS A 29 -12.23 -3.97 5.60
CA CYS A 29 -12.82 -3.14 4.56
C CYS A 29 -12.88 -3.89 3.23
N GLU A 30 -11.80 -4.57 2.85
CA GLU A 30 -11.81 -5.37 1.63
C GLU A 30 -12.77 -6.57 1.74
N ALA A 31 -12.78 -7.28 2.88
CA ALA A 31 -13.62 -8.45 3.10
C ALA A 31 -15.13 -8.17 3.07
N ILE A 32 -15.55 -6.98 3.51
CA ILE A 32 -16.97 -6.56 3.44
C ILE A 32 -17.33 -5.91 2.09
N GLY A 33 -16.39 -5.89 1.14
CA GLY A 33 -16.61 -5.31 -0.18
C GLY A 33 -16.65 -3.78 -0.17
N LEU A 34 -15.88 -3.16 0.72
CA LEU A 34 -15.80 -1.70 0.85
C LEU A 34 -14.92 -1.08 -0.24
N TRP A 35 -15.34 -1.28 -1.48
CA TRP A 35 -14.63 -0.80 -2.63
C TRP A 35 -15.60 -0.16 -3.62
N LEU A 36 -15.11 0.86 -4.32
CA LEU A 36 -15.85 1.48 -5.42
C LEU A 36 -15.40 0.82 -6.73
N PRO A 37 -16.32 0.50 -7.65
CA PRO A 37 -15.92 0.02 -8.97
C PRO A 37 -15.06 1.08 -9.67
N THR A 38 -13.95 0.67 -10.28
CA THR A 38 -13.19 1.55 -11.18
C THR A 38 -13.81 1.49 -12.59
N PRO A 39 -13.52 2.46 -13.45
CA PRO A 39 -13.91 2.40 -14.87
C PRO A 39 -13.19 1.31 -15.68
N TRP A 40 -12.39 0.40 -15.09
CA TRP A 40 -11.72 -0.68 -15.81
C TRP A 40 -12.02 -2.08 -15.28
N PRO A 41 -11.91 -3.11 -16.14
CA PRO A 41 -12.21 -4.49 -15.76
C PRO A 41 -11.35 -4.97 -14.60
N GLY A 42 -12.01 -5.50 -13.56
CA GLY A 42 -11.35 -6.10 -12.40
C GLY A 42 -10.75 -5.12 -11.40
N GLY A 43 -10.84 -3.80 -11.61
CA GLY A 43 -10.34 -2.82 -10.68
C GLY A 43 -11.35 -2.40 -9.62
N THR A 44 -10.85 -2.21 -8.40
CA THR A 44 -11.64 -1.73 -7.28
C THR A 44 -10.87 -0.63 -6.54
N ILE A 45 -11.60 0.38 -6.07
CA ILE A 45 -11.08 1.50 -5.29
C ILE A 45 -11.32 1.15 -3.84
N ASN A 46 -10.29 0.66 -3.15
CA ASN A 46 -10.37 0.33 -1.73
C ASN A 46 -9.53 1.29 -0.88
N ILE A 47 -9.66 1.19 0.43
CA ILE A 47 -8.81 1.96 1.37
C ILE A 47 -7.41 1.34 1.55
N GLY A 48 -7.14 0.21 0.90
CA GLY A 48 -5.91 -0.57 1.01
C GLY A 48 -4.68 0.26 0.70
N GLY A 49 -4.73 1.06 -0.37
CA GLY A 49 -3.62 1.94 -0.71
C GLY A 49 -3.26 2.96 0.37
N PHE A 50 -4.27 3.51 1.05
CA PHE A 50 -4.06 4.42 2.17
C PHE A 50 -3.45 3.67 3.36
N ALA A 51 -3.98 2.50 3.67
CA ALA A 51 -3.49 1.65 4.75
C ALA A 51 -2.02 1.24 4.53
N ILE A 52 -1.66 0.85 3.32
CA ILE A 52 -0.29 0.46 2.92
C ILE A 52 0.68 1.63 3.07
N THR A 53 0.35 2.79 2.49
CA THR A 53 1.21 3.98 2.57
C THR A 53 1.34 4.46 4.02
N LEU A 54 0.24 4.50 4.77
CA LEU A 54 0.24 4.90 6.17
C LEU A 54 1.08 3.93 7.03
N ALA A 55 0.90 2.62 6.86
CA ALA A 55 1.67 1.61 7.59
C ALA A 55 3.17 1.76 7.31
N ALA A 56 3.55 2.02 6.05
CA ALA A 56 4.93 2.31 5.67
C ALA A 56 5.47 3.56 6.36
N MET A 57 4.68 4.64 6.43
CA MET A 57 5.06 5.87 7.13
C MET A 57 5.29 5.64 8.62
N VAL A 58 4.35 4.98 9.32
CA VAL A 58 4.34 4.91 10.79
C VAL A 58 5.15 3.75 11.37
N ALA A 59 5.23 2.63 10.65
CA ALA A 59 5.79 1.38 11.15
C ALA A 59 6.85 0.76 10.23
N GLY A 60 7.06 1.34 9.03
CA GLY A 60 8.17 1.03 8.15
C GLY A 60 7.82 0.06 7.02
N PRO A 61 8.81 -0.30 6.18
CA PRO A 61 8.58 -1.03 4.93
C PRO A 61 7.85 -2.35 5.15
N TRP A 62 8.27 -3.12 6.16
CA TRP A 62 7.68 -4.42 6.51
C TRP A 62 6.24 -4.31 6.97
N ALA A 63 5.90 -3.26 7.71
CA ALA A 63 4.52 -3.00 8.11
C ALA A 63 3.65 -2.77 6.88
N GLY A 64 4.10 -1.91 5.95
CA GLY A 64 3.36 -1.66 4.72
C GLY A 64 3.22 -2.90 3.83
N MET A 65 4.26 -3.75 3.73
CA MET A 65 4.16 -5.02 3.00
C MET A 65 3.18 -6.00 3.66
N ILE A 66 3.23 -6.16 4.98
CA ILE A 66 2.29 -7.02 5.72
C ILE A 66 0.86 -6.51 5.54
N VAL A 67 0.64 -5.20 5.65
CA VAL A 67 -0.67 -4.58 5.43
C VAL A 67 -1.14 -4.80 4.01
N GLY A 68 -0.29 -4.63 2.99
CA GLY A 68 -0.67 -4.92 1.61
C GLY A 68 -1.05 -6.38 1.40
N TRP A 69 -0.34 -7.30 2.05
CA TRP A 69 -0.69 -8.72 1.99
C TRP A 69 -2.02 -9.03 2.67
N LEU A 70 -2.31 -8.39 3.81
CA LEU A 70 -3.58 -8.53 4.52
C LEU A 70 -4.75 -7.90 3.74
N ASP A 71 -4.52 -6.76 3.10
CA ASP A 71 -5.50 -6.11 2.22
C ASP A 71 -5.88 -7.01 1.04
N LEU A 72 -4.92 -7.74 0.47
CA LEU A 72 -5.13 -8.59 -0.70
C LEU A 72 -5.73 -9.96 -0.38
N PHE A 73 -5.66 -10.37 0.89
CA PHE A 73 -6.13 -11.69 1.31
C PHE A 73 -7.63 -11.92 1.03
N PRO A 74 -8.53 -10.97 1.34
CA PRO A 74 -9.95 -11.07 1.00
C PRO A 74 -10.31 -10.51 -0.39
N MET A 75 -9.35 -9.90 -1.11
CA MET A 75 -9.61 -9.22 -2.38
C MET A 75 -9.92 -10.21 -3.50
N ALA A 76 -11.19 -10.26 -3.90
CA ALA A 76 -11.67 -11.20 -4.91
C ALA A 76 -11.09 -10.84 -6.31
N GLY A 77 -10.47 -11.82 -6.98
CA GLY A 77 -9.90 -11.68 -8.33
C GLY A 77 -8.41 -11.30 -8.39
N PHE A 78 -7.84 -10.76 -7.31
CA PHE A 78 -6.38 -10.51 -7.19
C PHE A 78 -5.69 -11.56 -6.30
N GLY A 79 -6.31 -11.93 -5.19
CA GLY A 79 -5.81 -12.94 -4.25
C GLY A 79 -4.37 -12.69 -3.73
N PRO A 80 -3.83 -13.63 -2.93
CA PRO A 80 -2.47 -13.51 -2.41
C PRO A 80 -1.38 -13.60 -3.50
N ILE A 81 -1.71 -14.09 -4.71
CA ILE A 81 -0.78 -14.23 -5.85
C ILE A 81 -0.35 -12.85 -6.37
N ALA A 82 -1.22 -11.86 -6.33
CA ALA A 82 -0.89 -10.48 -6.70
C ALA A 82 -0.35 -9.64 -5.52
N GLY A 83 -0.16 -10.27 -4.36
CA GLY A 83 0.39 -9.71 -3.12
C GLY A 83 1.60 -8.80 -3.32
N TRP A 84 2.50 -9.26 -4.18
CA TRP A 84 3.77 -8.64 -4.46
C TRP A 84 3.66 -7.34 -5.28
N LEU A 85 2.58 -7.14 -6.05
CA LEU A 85 2.36 -5.91 -6.83
C LEU A 85 2.31 -4.68 -5.93
N TYR A 86 1.82 -4.86 -4.70
CA TYR A 86 1.67 -3.80 -3.72
C TYR A 86 2.91 -3.59 -2.86
N PHE A 87 3.93 -4.45 -2.94
CA PHE A 87 5.14 -4.32 -2.13
C PHE A 87 5.99 -3.13 -2.55
N TRP A 88 5.88 -2.68 -3.80
CA TRP A 88 6.64 -1.54 -4.26
C TRP A 88 6.32 -0.25 -3.48
N THR A 89 5.03 0.07 -3.34
CA THR A 89 4.54 1.28 -2.66
C THR A 89 5.13 1.49 -1.26
N PRO A 90 5.07 0.53 -0.32
CA PRO A 90 5.61 0.70 1.02
C PRO A 90 7.13 0.75 1.04
N LEU A 91 7.81 0.12 0.09
CA LEU A 91 9.27 0.15 -0.02
C LEU A 91 9.75 1.52 -0.48
N TYR A 92 9.16 2.05 -1.56
CA TYR A 92 9.46 3.39 -2.04
C TYR A 92 9.13 4.47 -1.00
N THR A 93 7.97 4.34 -0.34
CA THR A 93 7.58 5.23 0.75
C THR A 93 8.60 5.19 1.88
N ALA A 94 9.02 4.00 2.32
CA ALA A 94 10.05 3.88 3.35
C ALA A 94 11.40 4.49 2.91
N VAL A 95 11.78 4.44 1.64
CA VAL A 95 13.07 5.01 1.21
C VAL A 95 13.04 6.54 1.34
N THR A 96 11.93 7.14 0.96
CA THR A 96 11.81 8.60 0.75
C THR A 96 11.25 9.33 1.97
N TYR A 97 10.48 8.66 2.83
CA TYR A 97 9.66 9.32 3.85
C TYR A 97 10.46 9.98 4.97
N LYS A 98 11.54 9.39 5.48
CA LYS A 98 12.33 10.00 6.58
C LYS A 98 12.91 11.38 6.22
N PRO A 99 13.57 11.56 5.06
CA PRO A 99 13.96 12.89 4.58
C PRO A 99 12.79 13.86 4.46
N ILE A 100 11.68 13.41 3.88
CA ILE A 100 10.48 14.24 3.66
C ILE A 100 9.88 14.68 5.00
N TYR A 101 9.78 13.78 5.98
CA TYR A 101 9.30 14.07 7.32
C TYR A 101 10.13 15.16 8.02
N ARG A 102 11.47 15.07 7.93
CA ARG A 102 12.35 16.13 8.46
C ARG A 102 12.12 17.46 7.76
N LEU A 103 11.85 17.45 6.46
CA LEU A 103 11.52 18.65 5.70
C LEU A 103 10.17 19.23 6.14
N VAL A 104 9.16 18.39 6.43
CA VAL A 104 7.87 18.84 6.99
C VAL A 104 8.06 19.52 8.35
N LEU A 105 8.93 18.99 9.22
CA LEU A 105 9.23 19.63 10.51
C LEU A 105 9.89 21.00 10.37
N LYS A 106 10.74 21.18 9.35
CA LYS A 106 11.47 22.44 9.11
C LYS A 106 10.65 23.47 8.32
N HIS A 107 9.95 23.00 7.28
CA HIS A 107 9.21 23.78 6.30
C HIS A 107 7.94 23.03 5.89
N LYS A 108 6.90 23.11 6.72
CA LYS A 108 5.66 22.31 6.61
C LYS A 108 5.12 22.19 5.19
N TRP A 109 4.84 23.33 4.55
CA TRP A 109 4.24 23.34 3.20
C TRP A 109 5.17 22.79 2.12
N ILE A 110 6.47 23.09 2.18
CA ILE A 110 7.45 22.54 1.22
C ILE A 110 7.55 21.02 1.41
N GLY A 111 7.63 20.55 2.65
CA GLY A 111 7.67 19.12 2.96
C GLY A 111 6.42 18.37 2.49
N LEU A 112 5.23 18.96 2.67
CA LEU A 112 3.97 18.38 2.19
C LEU A 112 3.91 18.35 0.66
N SER A 113 4.34 19.42 -0.02
CA SER A 113 4.42 19.44 -1.48
C SER A 113 5.42 18.39 -2.01
N VAL A 114 6.58 18.25 -1.37
CA VAL A 114 7.55 17.20 -1.72
C VAL A 114 6.96 15.82 -1.46
N PHE A 115 6.25 15.61 -0.35
CA PHE A 115 5.54 14.34 -0.10
C PHE A 115 4.55 14.03 -1.22
N PHE A 116 3.71 15.00 -1.59
CA PHE A 116 2.69 14.87 -2.61
C PHE A 116 3.31 14.48 -3.97
N VAL A 117 4.29 15.24 -4.44
CA VAL A 117 4.99 14.98 -5.72
C VAL A 117 5.70 13.63 -5.70
N ASN A 118 6.39 13.30 -4.59
CA ASN A 118 7.10 12.04 -4.45
C ASN A 118 6.17 10.83 -4.48
N GLN A 119 5.02 10.90 -3.80
CA GLN A 119 4.05 9.80 -3.79
C GLN A 119 3.24 9.71 -5.10
N LEU A 120 2.96 10.85 -5.76
CA LEU A 120 2.45 10.83 -7.13
C LEU A 120 3.42 10.12 -8.08
N PHE A 121 4.71 10.43 -7.98
CA PHE A 121 5.73 9.76 -8.80
C PHE A 121 5.81 8.26 -8.51
N ASN A 122 5.79 7.86 -7.24
CA ASN A 122 5.71 6.46 -6.82
C ASN A 122 4.53 5.73 -7.45
N MET A 123 3.38 6.39 -7.50
CA MET A 123 2.17 5.81 -8.06
C MET A 123 2.24 5.75 -9.60
N MET A 124 2.57 6.87 -10.26
CA MET A 124 2.56 6.98 -11.72
C MET A 124 3.63 6.13 -12.40
N VAL A 125 4.80 5.98 -11.79
CA VAL A 125 5.91 5.28 -12.42
C VAL A 125 5.92 3.83 -11.96
N PRO A 126 6.50 3.47 -10.82
CA PRO A 126 6.74 2.07 -10.53
C PRO A 126 5.47 1.28 -10.16
N HIS A 127 4.48 1.88 -9.49
CA HIS A 127 3.23 1.19 -9.19
C HIS A 127 2.40 0.94 -10.47
N ASN A 128 2.06 2.00 -11.20
CA ASN A 128 1.26 1.87 -12.43
C ASN A 128 1.99 1.08 -13.52
N LEU A 129 3.33 1.16 -13.63
CA LEU A 129 4.06 0.37 -14.64
C LEU A 129 4.01 -1.12 -14.32
N LEU A 130 4.08 -1.49 -13.04
CA LEU A 130 3.98 -2.88 -12.61
C LEU A 130 2.58 -3.45 -12.84
N PHE A 131 1.55 -2.67 -12.52
CA PHE A 131 0.18 -3.03 -12.87
C PHE A 131 -0.05 -3.04 -14.37
N ALA A 132 0.50 -2.09 -15.12
CA ALA A 132 0.37 -2.04 -16.56
C ALA A 132 0.96 -3.27 -17.23
N TRP A 133 2.15 -3.70 -16.77
CA TRP A 133 2.74 -4.96 -17.18
C TRP A 133 1.80 -6.13 -16.87
N TRP A 134 1.37 -6.27 -15.61
CA TRP A 134 0.47 -7.35 -15.20
C TRP A 134 -0.78 -7.41 -16.06
N PHE A 135 -1.49 -6.30 -16.21
CA PHE A 135 -2.70 -6.22 -17.02
C PHE A 135 -2.42 -6.53 -18.50
N SER A 136 -1.31 -6.09 -19.08
CA SER A 136 -0.99 -6.47 -20.46
C SER A 136 -0.72 -7.97 -20.66
N GLU A 137 -0.34 -8.69 -19.61
CA GLU A 137 -0.13 -10.15 -19.68
C GLU A 137 -1.42 -10.94 -19.38
N VAL A 138 -2.31 -10.42 -18.53
CA VAL A 138 -3.51 -11.16 -18.07
C VAL A 138 -4.82 -10.77 -18.75
N THR A 139 -4.86 -9.69 -19.54
CA THR A 139 -6.07 -9.28 -20.24
C THR A 139 -5.82 -8.84 -21.67
N GLU A 140 -6.70 -9.28 -22.58
CA GLU A 140 -6.70 -8.89 -23.98
C GLU A 140 -7.08 -7.41 -24.20
N ALA A 141 -7.64 -6.75 -23.16
CA ALA A 141 -8.04 -5.34 -23.24
C ALA A 141 -6.85 -4.38 -23.42
N PHE A 142 -5.63 -4.82 -23.09
CA PHE A 142 -4.43 -4.01 -23.18
C PHE A 142 -3.34 -4.71 -24.01
N PRO A 143 -3.27 -4.46 -25.33
CA PRO A 143 -2.35 -5.17 -26.22
C PRO A 143 -0.86 -4.84 -25.99
N SER A 144 -0.55 -3.89 -25.11
CA SER A 144 0.82 -3.56 -24.72
C SER A 144 0.89 -2.94 -23.32
N ILE A 145 2.03 -3.08 -22.66
CA ILE A 145 2.35 -2.39 -21.39
C ILE A 145 2.08 -0.88 -21.52
N TRP A 146 2.46 -0.28 -22.65
CA TRP A 146 2.25 1.14 -22.90
C TRP A 146 0.78 1.54 -22.90
N SER A 147 -0.07 0.76 -23.57
CA SER A 147 -1.52 1.01 -23.60
C SER A 147 -2.15 0.90 -22.21
N ALA A 148 -1.76 -0.11 -21.42
CA ALA A 148 -2.21 -0.25 -20.04
C ALA A 148 -1.72 0.91 -19.16
N TRP A 149 -0.44 1.29 -19.29
CA TRP A 149 0.18 2.34 -18.48
C TRP A 149 -0.43 3.71 -18.76
N VAL A 150 -0.62 4.08 -20.02
CA VAL A 150 -1.29 5.34 -20.40
C VAL A 150 -2.70 5.36 -19.85
N TYR A 151 -3.46 4.27 -20.03
CA TYR A 151 -4.82 4.17 -19.53
C TYR A 151 -4.90 4.32 -18.01
N MET A 152 -4.10 3.55 -17.26
CA MET A 152 -4.03 3.64 -15.79
C MET A 152 -3.57 5.02 -15.33
N THR A 153 -2.65 5.63 -16.05
CA THR A 153 -2.11 6.93 -15.69
C THR A 153 -3.14 8.04 -15.88
N VAL A 154 -3.90 8.01 -16.98
CA VAL A 154 -4.91 9.02 -17.30
C VAL A 154 -6.18 8.85 -16.47
N PHE A 155 -6.69 7.61 -16.36
CA PHE A 155 -7.99 7.35 -15.73
C PHE A 155 -7.87 6.86 -14.28
N GLY A 156 -6.81 6.14 -13.93
CA GLY A 156 -6.60 5.59 -12.58
C GLY A 156 -5.88 6.52 -11.62
N THR A 157 -4.85 7.22 -12.06
CA THR A 157 -4.07 8.14 -11.20
C THR A 157 -4.95 9.16 -10.47
N PRO A 158 -5.90 9.87 -11.11
CA PRO A 158 -6.69 10.87 -10.39
C PRO A 158 -7.47 10.29 -9.20
N ILE A 159 -7.92 9.04 -9.33
CA ILE A 159 -8.69 8.33 -8.31
C ILE A 159 -7.76 7.81 -7.22
N PHE A 160 -6.73 7.03 -7.60
CA PHE A 160 -5.82 6.44 -6.63
C PHE A 160 -4.92 7.45 -5.93
N ALA A 161 -4.67 8.62 -6.55
CA ALA A 161 -3.95 9.69 -5.89
C ALA A 161 -4.63 10.09 -4.57
N TRP A 162 -5.97 10.06 -4.50
CA TRP A 162 -6.66 10.33 -3.24
C TRP A 162 -6.24 9.36 -2.12
N ILE A 163 -6.15 8.08 -2.45
CA ILE A 163 -5.90 7.00 -1.49
C ILE A 163 -4.43 6.87 -1.15
N TYR A 164 -3.55 6.88 -2.14
CA TYR A 164 -2.12 6.66 -1.94
C TYR A 164 -1.34 7.94 -1.62
N VAL A 165 -1.88 9.11 -1.95
CA VAL A 165 -1.16 10.39 -1.85
C VAL A 165 -1.87 11.36 -0.92
N VAL A 166 -3.13 11.72 -1.22
CA VAL A 166 -3.82 12.81 -0.53
C VAL A 166 -4.19 12.45 0.90
N LEU A 167 -4.81 11.29 1.15
CA LEU A 167 -5.17 10.86 2.50
C LEU A 167 -3.93 10.70 3.40
N PRO A 168 -2.82 10.03 2.98
CA PRO A 168 -1.59 9.99 3.76
C PRO A 168 -0.99 11.37 4.01
N MET A 169 -1.05 12.28 3.03
CA MET A 169 -0.61 13.67 3.19
C MET A 169 -1.45 14.43 4.22
N ILE A 170 -2.77 14.24 4.24
CA ILE A 170 -3.67 14.84 5.25
C ILE A 170 -3.28 14.34 6.64
N VAL A 171 -3.00 13.04 6.80
CA VAL A 171 -2.54 12.51 8.10
C VAL A 171 -1.17 13.10 8.46
N LEU A 172 -0.24 13.22 7.51
CA LEU A 172 1.05 13.88 7.74
C LEU A 172 0.90 15.35 8.16
N ALA A 173 -0.07 16.06 7.58
CA ALA A 173 -0.33 17.47 7.84
C ALA A 173 -1.04 17.73 9.19
N THR A 174 -1.90 16.79 9.62
CA THR A 174 -2.80 16.97 10.78
C THR A 174 -2.37 16.16 12.01
N ALA A 175 -1.69 15.03 11.82
CA ALA A 175 -1.25 14.11 12.87
C ALA A 175 0.24 13.78 12.73
N THR A 176 1.09 14.81 12.57
CA THR A 176 2.53 14.67 12.32
C THR A 176 3.24 13.79 13.36
N ASP A 177 2.94 13.96 14.65
CA ASP A 177 3.54 13.16 15.73
C ASP A 177 3.19 11.67 15.65
N PHE A 178 1.97 11.35 15.19
CA PHE A 178 1.52 9.97 15.03
C PHE A 178 2.35 9.25 13.97
N VAL A 179 2.65 9.96 12.87
CA VAL A 179 3.38 9.43 11.72
C VAL A 179 4.89 9.61 11.79
N GLU A 180 5.44 9.90 12.98
CA GLU A 180 6.88 9.99 13.18
C GLU A 180 7.58 8.65 12.84
N PRO A 181 8.55 8.65 11.89
CA PRO A 181 9.18 7.43 11.40
C PRO A 181 10.26 6.90 12.36
N ARG A 182 9.81 6.32 13.48
CA ARG A 182 10.67 5.71 14.53
C ARG A 182 11.24 4.34 14.16
N TRP A 183 10.80 3.78 13.03
CA TRP A 183 11.21 2.46 12.55
C TRP A 183 12.60 2.49 11.91
N ASN A 184 13.23 1.32 11.78
CA ASN A 184 14.45 1.13 11.00
C ASN A 184 14.18 0.07 9.92
N TRP A 185 14.86 0.20 8.78
CA TRP A 185 14.77 -0.76 7.68
C TRP A 185 15.10 -2.19 8.11
N PHE A 186 16.08 -2.31 9.01
CA PHE A 186 16.51 -3.57 9.58
C PHE A 186 16.88 -3.38 11.04
N PRO A 187 16.80 -4.45 11.86
CA PRO A 187 17.30 -4.42 13.21
C PRO A 187 18.81 -4.10 13.28
N PRO A 188 19.29 -3.50 14.39
CA PRO A 188 20.70 -3.20 14.60
C PRO A 188 21.55 -4.48 14.46
N GLY A 189 22.37 -4.56 13.40
CA GLY A 189 23.20 -5.74 13.09
C GLY A 189 23.18 -6.14 11.62
N PHE A 190 22.15 -5.78 10.87
CA PHE A 190 21.96 -6.13 9.45
C PHE A 190 22.57 -5.09 8.49
N LYS A 191 23.85 -4.70 8.68
CA LYS A 191 24.50 -3.65 7.88
C LYS A 191 24.60 -3.98 6.38
N ARG A 192 24.82 -5.25 6.01
CA ARG A 192 25.00 -5.70 4.62
C ARG A 192 23.70 -5.66 3.79
N TRP A 193 22.54 -5.85 4.43
CA TRP A 193 21.24 -5.91 3.77
C TRP A 193 20.68 -4.53 3.36
N LYS A 194 21.26 -3.44 3.86
CA LYS A 194 20.88 -2.07 3.48
C LYS A 194 21.08 -1.77 2.00
N ILE A 195 22.02 -2.45 1.35
CA ILE A 195 22.34 -2.29 -0.08
C ILE A 195 21.69 -3.41 -0.90
N ILE A 196 21.71 -4.64 -0.37
CA ILE A 196 21.22 -5.83 -1.06
C ILE A 196 19.69 -5.81 -1.20
N LEU A 197 18.93 -5.39 -0.19
CA LEU A 197 17.48 -5.47 -0.25
C LEU A 197 16.85 -4.47 -1.24
N PRO A 198 17.24 -3.18 -1.31
CA PRO A 198 16.78 -2.31 -2.38
C PRO A 198 17.07 -2.91 -3.77
N LEU A 199 18.23 -3.57 -3.93
CA LEU A 199 18.58 -4.29 -5.15
C LEU A 199 17.66 -5.50 -5.40
N ILE A 200 17.37 -6.32 -4.38
CA ILE A 200 16.42 -7.45 -4.48
C ILE A 200 14.99 -6.96 -4.68
N ILE A 201 14.62 -5.76 -4.23
CA ILE A 201 13.30 -5.19 -4.44
C ILE A 201 13.19 -4.66 -5.88
N ILE A 202 14.24 -4.00 -6.36
CA ILE A 202 14.34 -3.53 -7.75
C ILE A 202 14.39 -4.73 -8.71
N VAL A 203 15.19 -5.75 -8.42
CA VAL A 203 15.36 -6.95 -9.27
C VAL A 203 14.23 -7.96 -9.05
N GLY A 204 13.73 -8.10 -7.83
CA GLY A 204 12.68 -9.03 -7.44
C GLY A 204 11.27 -8.53 -7.74
N GLY A 205 11.05 -7.20 -7.80
CA GLY A 205 9.86 -6.63 -8.43
C GLY A 205 9.84 -6.85 -9.95
N LEU A 206 11.01 -7.09 -10.55
CA LEU A 206 11.14 -7.50 -11.96
C LEU A 206 11.13 -9.04 -12.13
N LEU A 207 11.30 -9.84 -11.07
CA LEU A 207 11.31 -11.32 -11.19
C LEU A 207 9.99 -11.90 -11.73
N PRO A 208 8.82 -11.38 -11.36
CA PRO A 208 7.56 -11.82 -11.95
C PRO A 208 7.47 -11.59 -13.45
N LEU A 209 8.26 -10.66 -14.02
CA LEU A 209 8.41 -10.50 -15.47
C LEU A 209 8.93 -11.77 -16.18
N PHE A 210 9.45 -12.75 -15.43
CA PHE A 210 10.17 -13.90 -15.97
C PHE A 210 9.65 -15.27 -15.52
N VAL A 211 8.64 -15.36 -14.63
CA VAL A 211 8.33 -16.63 -13.92
C VAL A 211 6.92 -17.20 -14.22
N PHE A 212 5.96 -16.43 -14.73
CA PHE A 212 4.64 -16.95 -15.05
C PHE A 212 4.43 -17.09 -16.56
N THR A 213 3.92 -18.24 -17.00
CA THR A 213 3.43 -18.42 -18.37
C THR A 213 2.03 -17.82 -18.51
N ASN A 214 1.76 -17.14 -19.62
CA ASN A 214 0.52 -16.37 -19.83
C ASN A 214 -0.78 -17.19 -19.69
N GLU A 215 -0.75 -18.51 -19.92
CA GLU A 215 -1.94 -19.36 -19.84
C GLU A 215 -2.38 -19.70 -18.40
N GLU A 216 -1.46 -19.89 -17.46
CA GLU A 216 -1.83 -20.24 -16.07
C GLU A 216 -2.40 -19.03 -15.33
N LEU A 217 -1.84 -17.84 -15.60
CA LEU A 217 -2.26 -16.58 -15.01
C LEU A 217 -3.69 -16.22 -15.47
N ALA A 218 -3.99 -16.37 -16.78
CA ALA A 218 -5.29 -16.05 -17.36
C ALA A 218 -6.44 -16.95 -16.87
N ARG A 219 -6.19 -18.24 -16.62
CA ARG A 219 -7.23 -19.17 -16.11
C ARG A 219 -7.64 -18.87 -14.66
N LEU A 220 -6.70 -18.40 -13.84
CA LEU A 220 -6.95 -18.02 -12.45
C LEU A 220 -7.79 -16.74 -12.34
N THR A 221 -7.60 -15.75 -13.21
CA THR A 221 -8.36 -14.49 -13.19
C THR A 221 -9.79 -14.63 -13.74
N ALA A 222 -10.01 -15.46 -14.77
CA ALA A 222 -11.30 -15.58 -15.45
C ALA A 222 -12.40 -16.27 -14.62
N SER A 223 -12.06 -17.13 -13.67
CA SER A 223 -13.04 -17.86 -12.84
C SER A 223 -13.65 -17.03 -11.71
N PHE A 224 -13.09 -15.85 -11.38
CA PHE A 224 -13.46 -15.08 -10.18
C PHE A 224 -14.21 -13.77 -10.45
N THR A 225 -14.10 -13.16 -11.64
CA THR A 225 -14.74 -11.87 -11.97
C THR A 225 -16.28 -11.93 -12.09
N GLY A 226 -16.86 -13.12 -12.28
CA GLY A 226 -18.30 -13.30 -12.49
C GLY A 226 -19.21 -13.00 -11.28
N TRP A 227 -18.71 -13.10 -10.04
CA TRP A 227 -19.51 -12.89 -8.82
C TRP A 227 -19.67 -11.42 -8.40
N ILE A 228 -18.78 -10.56 -8.90
CA ILE A 228 -18.55 -9.21 -8.36
C ILE A 228 -19.49 -8.16 -8.99
N VAL A 229 -19.97 -8.41 -10.20
CA VAL A 229 -20.84 -7.50 -10.98
C VAL A 229 -22.27 -7.43 -10.42
N ALA A 230 -22.63 -8.27 -9.44
CA ALA A 230 -24.02 -8.46 -9.01
C ALA A 230 -24.51 -7.57 -7.82
N MET A 231 -23.66 -6.76 -7.16
CA MET A 231 -24.09 -5.95 -6.00
C MET A 231 -24.62 -4.55 -6.40
N PRO A 232 -25.73 -4.05 -5.79
CA PRO A 232 -26.26 -2.71 -6.06
C PRO A 232 -25.36 -1.58 -5.52
N ASP A 233 -25.11 -0.55 -6.35
CA ASP A 233 -24.22 0.58 -6.04
C ASP A 233 -24.56 1.39 -4.76
N PRO A 234 -25.82 1.65 -4.37
CA PRO A 234 -26.13 2.46 -3.18
C PRO A 234 -25.61 1.84 -1.87
N VAL A 235 -25.59 0.51 -1.78
CA VAL A 235 -25.11 -0.23 -0.62
C VAL A 235 -23.59 -0.06 -0.46
N ARG A 236 -22.86 0.01 -1.58
CA ARG A 236 -21.41 0.21 -1.60
C ARG A 236 -21.01 1.59 -1.09
N TRP A 237 -21.72 2.65 -1.50
CA TRP A 237 -21.44 4.03 -1.08
C TRP A 237 -21.69 4.27 0.41
N ILE A 238 -22.79 3.72 0.95
CA ILE A 238 -23.10 3.81 2.38
C ILE A 238 -22.06 3.04 3.19
N GLY A 239 -21.71 1.83 2.74
CA GLY A 239 -20.63 1.05 3.34
C GLY A 239 -19.34 1.85 3.42
N PHE A 240 -18.87 2.39 2.28
CA PHE A 240 -17.64 3.18 2.18
C PHE A 240 -17.61 4.38 3.15
N GLY A 241 -18.71 5.13 3.24
CA GLY A 241 -18.84 6.23 4.19
C GLY A 241 -18.70 5.77 5.64
N ILE A 242 -19.33 4.65 6.01
CA ILE A 242 -19.26 4.08 7.37
C ILE A 242 -17.83 3.65 7.73
N ALA A 243 -17.11 2.96 6.84
CA ALA A 243 -15.76 2.54 7.18
C ALA A 243 -14.76 3.69 7.25
N LEU A 244 -14.92 4.75 6.44
CA LEU A 244 -14.12 5.96 6.64
C LEU A 244 -14.37 6.55 8.03
N ILE A 245 -15.64 6.64 8.47
CA ILE A 245 -15.98 7.11 9.82
C ILE A 245 -15.35 6.22 10.90
N VAL A 246 -15.45 4.90 10.76
CA VAL A 246 -14.87 3.93 11.73
C VAL A 246 -13.35 4.03 11.75
N MET A 247 -12.70 4.08 10.59
CA MET A 247 -11.24 4.19 10.47
C MET A 247 -10.72 5.49 11.08
N PHE A 248 -11.31 6.63 10.72
CA PHE A 248 -10.91 7.92 11.29
C PHE A 248 -11.24 8.03 12.78
N GLY A 249 -12.36 7.45 13.22
CA GLY A 249 -12.73 7.34 14.63
C GLY A 249 -11.72 6.52 15.45
N LEU A 250 -11.29 5.37 14.93
CA LEU A 250 -10.27 4.51 15.56
C LEU A 250 -8.89 5.19 15.60
N LEU A 251 -8.46 5.80 14.49
CA LEU A 251 -7.21 6.55 14.43
C LEU A 251 -7.22 7.72 15.43
N TRP A 252 -8.33 8.45 15.52
CA TRP A 252 -8.51 9.53 16.48
C TRP A 252 -8.47 9.02 17.93
N TYR A 253 -9.15 7.92 18.23
CA TYR A 253 -9.12 7.28 19.55
C TYR A 253 -7.70 6.87 19.96
N ILE A 254 -6.96 6.22 19.06
CA ILE A 254 -5.56 5.81 19.28
C ILE A 254 -4.68 7.04 19.54
N TYR A 255 -4.82 8.08 18.72
CA TYR A 255 -4.11 9.34 18.90
C TYR A 255 -4.38 9.96 20.28
N LYS A 256 -5.66 10.05 20.69
CA LYS A 256 -6.04 10.63 21.99
C LYS A 256 -5.48 9.85 23.17
N LYS A 257 -5.46 8.51 23.07
CA LYS A 257 -4.92 7.63 24.11
C LYS A 257 -3.40 7.72 24.22
N ALA A 258 -2.70 7.84 23.09
CA ALA A 258 -1.25 8.00 23.05
C ALA A 258 -0.75 9.32 23.65
N LYS A 259 -1.59 10.36 23.76
CA LYS A 259 -1.23 11.66 24.34
C LYS A 259 -1.41 11.74 25.86
N LYS A 260 -2.10 10.78 26.48
CA LYS A 260 -2.35 10.72 27.94
C LYS A 260 -1.28 9.95 28.71
N ASN A 261 -0.39 9.25 28.02
CA ASN A 261 0.72 8.47 28.57
C ASN A 261 2.04 9.09 28.09
#